data_AF-A0A6P6I8W1-F1
#
_entry.id   AF-A0A6P6I8W1-F1
#
_cell.length_a   1.000
_cell.length_b   1.000
_cell.length_c   1.000
_cell.angle_alpha   90.00
_cell.angle_beta   90.00
_cell.angle_gamma   90.00
#
_symmetry.space_group_name_H-M   'P 1'
#
loop_
_entity.id
_entity.type
_entity.pdbx_description
1 polymer ?
#
loop_
_entity_poly.entity_id
_entity_poly.type
_entity_poly.pdbx_seq_one_letter_code
_entity_poly.pdbx_strand_id
1 'polypeptide(L)'
;MAAVSDVQRLQARVEELERWVYGSGGPRGSRKVADGLVKVQVALGNIASKRERVKILYKKKEQFILSQIALLEQVEALVPMLDSAHIKGTSLAVPEHATRLQRLAQIHIQQQDQCVEITEESKALLEEYNKTTILLSKQFVQWDELLCQLEAAKQVKPAEE
;
A
#
# COMPACT_ATOMS: atom_id res chain seq x y z
N MET A 1 68.16 -69.94 -38.26
CA MET A 1 67.30 -69.25 -39.25
C MET A 1 65.96 -68.78 -38.65
N ALA A 2 65.21 -69.62 -37.92
CA ALA A 2 63.90 -69.24 -37.35
C ALA A 2 63.93 -68.07 -36.32
N ALA A 3 64.94 -68.02 -35.44
CA ALA A 3 65.05 -66.94 -34.44
C ALA A 3 65.29 -65.56 -35.05
N VAL A 4 65.99 -65.48 -36.19
CA VAL A 4 66.28 -64.20 -36.87
C VAL A 4 65.04 -63.67 -37.58
N SER A 5 64.22 -64.55 -38.18
CA SER A 5 62.95 -64.16 -38.78
C SER A 5 61.92 -63.67 -37.75
N ASP A 6 61.92 -64.25 -36.54
CA ASP A 6 61.02 -63.79 -35.47
C ASP A 6 61.44 -62.42 -34.92
N VAL A 7 62.74 -62.18 -34.77
CA VAL A 7 63.26 -60.86 -34.37
C VAL A 7 62.93 -59.81 -35.43
N GLN A 8 63.11 -60.11 -36.72
CA GLN A 8 62.76 -59.19 -37.81
C GLN A 8 61.25 -58.89 -37.88
N ARG A 9 60.41 -59.90 -37.64
CA ARG A 9 58.95 -59.73 -37.58
C ARG A 9 58.53 -58.86 -36.40
N LEU A 10 59.15 -59.04 -35.24
CA LEU A 10 58.89 -58.20 -34.08
C LEU A 10 59.40 -56.77 -34.31
N GLN A 11 60.57 -56.60 -34.93
CA GLN A 11 61.12 -55.29 -35.28
C GLN A 11 60.18 -54.52 -36.22
N ALA A 12 59.69 -55.15 -37.28
CA ALA A 12 58.74 -54.52 -38.22
C ALA A 12 57.44 -54.09 -37.51
N ARG A 13 56.92 -54.93 -36.60
CA ARG A 13 55.73 -54.58 -35.80
C ARG A 13 56.00 -53.44 -34.82
N VAL A 14 57.18 -53.40 -34.21
CA VAL A 14 57.57 -52.31 -33.30
C VAL A 14 57.71 -51.01 -34.08
N GLU A 15 58.36 -51.00 -35.23
CA GLU A 15 58.49 -49.83 -36.10
C GLU A 15 57.12 -49.32 -36.58
N GLU A 16 56.20 -50.23 -36.91
CA GLU A 16 54.84 -49.89 -37.32
C GLU A 16 54.01 -49.31 -36.17
N LEU A 17 54.16 -49.84 -34.96
CA LEU A 17 53.56 -49.31 -33.74
C LEU A 17 54.16 -47.95 -33.34
N GLU A 18 55.47 -47.78 -33.44
CA GLU A 18 56.15 -46.51 -33.18
C GLU A 18 55.71 -45.43 -34.18
N ARG A 19 55.55 -45.80 -35.45
CA ARG A 19 55.02 -44.90 -36.48
C ARG A 19 53.56 -44.52 -36.23
N TRP A 20 52.77 -45.42 -35.67
CA TRP A 20 51.38 -45.15 -35.28
C TRP A 20 51.29 -44.21 -34.06
N VAL A 21 52.13 -44.40 -33.06
CA VAL A 21 52.06 -43.65 -31.79
C VAL A 21 52.78 -42.29 -31.88
N TYR A 22 53.93 -42.22 -32.55
CA TYR A 22 54.77 -41.02 -32.60
C TYR A 22 54.76 -40.32 -33.97
N GLY A 23 54.21 -40.95 -35.01
CA GLY A 23 54.32 -40.47 -36.40
C GLY A 23 55.77 -40.44 -36.92
N SER A 24 56.03 -39.85 -38.09
CA SER A 24 57.41 -39.66 -38.61
C SER A 24 58.29 -38.69 -37.80
N GLY A 25 57.83 -38.23 -36.62
CA GLY A 25 58.46 -37.16 -35.84
C GLY A 25 59.21 -37.59 -34.57
N GLY A 26 59.28 -38.88 -34.26
CA GLY A 26 59.93 -39.38 -33.03
C GLY A 26 59.36 -38.77 -31.74
N PRO A 27 60.14 -38.61 -30.65
CA PRO A 27 59.71 -38.08 -29.34
C PRO A 27 59.04 -36.68 -29.38
N ARG A 28 59.12 -36.01 -30.52
CA ARG A 28 58.48 -34.71 -30.81
C ARG A 28 56.97 -34.86 -31.11
N GLY A 29 56.50 -36.05 -31.51
CA GLY A 29 55.09 -36.40 -31.71
C GLY A 29 54.29 -36.44 -30.40
N SER A 30 54.88 -36.96 -29.31
CA SER A 30 54.25 -36.97 -27.97
C SER A 30 54.00 -35.58 -27.43
N ARG A 31 54.85 -34.59 -27.76
CA ARG A 31 54.62 -33.19 -27.40
C ARG A 31 53.35 -32.65 -28.07
N LYS A 32 53.09 -32.97 -29.34
CA LYS A 32 51.85 -32.55 -30.03
C LYS A 32 50.60 -33.22 -29.44
N VAL A 33 50.69 -34.48 -29.03
CA VAL A 33 49.59 -35.19 -28.36
C VAL A 33 49.33 -34.59 -26.98
N ALA A 34 50.38 -34.29 -26.22
CA ALA A 34 50.26 -33.60 -24.92
C ALA A 34 49.66 -32.20 -25.07
N ASP A 35 50.12 -31.40 -26.04
CA ASP A 35 49.57 -30.08 -26.35
C ASP A 35 48.10 -30.17 -26.79
N GLY A 36 47.75 -31.20 -27.58
CA GLY A 36 46.38 -31.50 -27.96
C GLY A 36 45.50 -31.84 -26.76
N LEU A 37 46.00 -32.67 -25.84
CA LEU A 37 45.30 -33.02 -24.61
C LEU A 37 45.10 -31.80 -23.70
N VAL A 38 46.11 -30.95 -23.56
CA VAL A 38 46.01 -29.68 -22.80
C VAL A 38 44.97 -28.75 -23.44
N LYS A 39 44.95 -28.63 -24.77
CA LYS A 39 43.92 -27.85 -25.49
C LYS A 39 42.51 -28.39 -25.23
N VAL A 40 42.34 -29.72 -25.27
CA VAL A 40 41.06 -30.38 -24.96
C VAL A 40 40.67 -30.13 -23.50
N GLN A 41 41.61 -30.24 -22.56
CA GLN A 41 41.37 -29.96 -21.14
C GLN A 41 40.90 -28.52 -20.91
N VAL A 42 41.58 -27.54 -21.52
CA VAL A 42 41.19 -26.12 -21.46
C VAL A 42 39.83 -25.89 -22.12
N ALA A 43 39.57 -26.50 -23.28
CA ALA A 43 38.29 -26.39 -23.97
C ALA A 43 37.14 -26.97 -23.13
N LEU A 44 37.35 -28.14 -22.51
CA LEU A 44 36.39 -28.76 -21.60
C LEU A 44 36.13 -27.91 -20.36
N GLY A 45 37.18 -27.33 -19.77
CA GLY A 45 37.06 -26.37 -18.67
C GLY A 45 36.19 -25.17 -19.05
N ASN A 46 36.48 -24.55 -20.20
CA ASN A 46 35.70 -23.43 -20.73
C ASN A 46 34.23 -23.80 -21.01
N ILE A 47 33.98 -24.99 -21.58
CA ILE A 47 32.63 -25.49 -21.85
C ILE A 47 31.88 -25.75 -20.55
N ALA A 48 32.53 -26.34 -19.54
CA ALA A 48 31.94 -26.55 -18.21
C ALA A 48 31.56 -25.22 -17.55
N SER A 49 32.44 -24.22 -17.57
CA SER A 49 32.14 -22.89 -17.04
C SER A 49 31.00 -22.19 -17.78
N LYS A 50 30.95 -22.27 -19.12
CA LYS A 50 29.83 -21.74 -19.93
C LYS A 50 28.51 -22.44 -19.60
N ARG A 51 28.52 -23.78 -19.47
CA ARG A 51 27.36 -24.58 -19.10
C ARG A 51 26.81 -24.15 -17.75
N GLU A 52 27.68 -23.92 -16.76
CA GLU A 52 27.23 -23.48 -15.44
C GLU A 52 26.58 -22.09 -15.49
N ARG A 53 27.15 -21.15 -16.25
CA ARG A 53 26.52 -19.83 -16.48
C ARG A 53 25.14 -19.94 -17.12
N VAL A 54 24.99 -20.81 -18.13
CA VAL A 54 23.69 -21.06 -18.77
C VAL A 54 22.70 -21.67 -17.79
N LYS A 55 23.14 -22.60 -16.94
CA LYS A 55 22.29 -23.23 -15.91
C LYS A 55 21.77 -22.19 -14.90
N ILE A 56 22.62 -21.27 -14.45
CA ILE A 56 22.22 -20.16 -13.56
C ILE A 56 21.19 -19.27 -14.25
N LEU A 57 21.41 -18.90 -15.52
CA LEU A 57 20.46 -18.08 -16.28
C LEU A 57 19.11 -18.78 -16.46
N TYR A 58 19.11 -20.08 -16.74
CA TYR A 58 17.89 -20.87 -16.86
C TYR A 58 17.10 -20.86 -15.56
N LYS A 59 17.75 -21.13 -14.42
CA LYS A 59 17.12 -21.06 -13.10
C LYS A 59 16.53 -19.69 -12.79
N LYS A 60 17.25 -18.60 -13.12
CA LYS A 60 16.72 -17.23 -12.95
C LYS A 60 15.48 -16.98 -13.81
N LYS A 61 15.48 -17.46 -15.06
CA LYS A 61 14.32 -17.34 -15.95
C LYS A 61 13.12 -18.14 -15.43
N GLU A 62 13.36 -19.35 -14.94
CA GLU A 62 12.32 -20.19 -14.34
C GLU A 62 11.71 -19.52 -13.10
N GLN A 63 12.55 -18.99 -12.20
CA GLN A 63 12.08 -18.21 -11.05
C GLN A 63 11.27 -16.98 -11.47
N PHE A 64 11.71 -16.25 -12.50
CA PHE A 64 10.99 -15.10 -13.03
C PHE A 64 9.61 -15.50 -13.57
N ILE A 65 9.53 -16.60 -14.34
CA ILE A 65 8.26 -17.10 -14.87
C ILE A 65 7.31 -17.46 -13.72
N LEU A 66 7.80 -18.19 -12.70
CA LEU A 66 6.99 -18.54 -11.53
C LEU A 66 6.49 -17.31 -10.78
N SER A 67 7.33 -16.27 -10.59
CA SER A 67 6.89 -15.03 -9.95
C SER A 67 5.82 -14.30 -10.78
N GLN A 68 5.98 -14.28 -12.11
CA GLN A 68 5.00 -13.65 -13.00
C GLN A 68 3.65 -14.39 -12.96
N ILE A 69 3.66 -15.73 -12.90
CA ILE A 69 2.44 -16.54 -12.76
C ILE A 69 1.73 -16.20 -11.44
N ALA A 70 2.44 -16.17 -10.31
CA ALA A 70 1.85 -15.85 -9.02
C ALA A 70 1.25 -14.42 -8.97
N LEU A 71 1.90 -13.45 -9.61
CA LEU A 71 1.38 -12.09 -9.76
C LEU A 71 0.10 -12.08 -10.62
N LEU A 72 0.08 -12.86 -11.71
CA LEU A 72 -1.07 -12.92 -12.60
C LEU A 72 -2.27 -13.58 -11.92
N GLU A 73 -2.06 -14.65 -11.15
CA GLU A 73 -3.11 -15.28 -10.33
C GLU A 73 -3.72 -14.31 -9.32
N GLN A 74 -2.90 -13.46 -8.68
CA GLN A 74 -3.40 -12.41 -7.78
C GLN A 74 -4.25 -11.38 -8.52
N VAL A 75 -3.81 -10.93 -9.70
CA VAL A 75 -4.57 -9.98 -10.51
C VAL A 75 -5.90 -10.61 -10.95
N GLU A 76 -5.89 -11.86 -11.41
CA GLU A 76 -7.09 -12.59 -11.82
C GLU A 76 -8.09 -12.75 -10.67
N ALA A 77 -7.62 -13.03 -9.44
CA ALA A 77 -8.46 -13.07 -8.26
C ALA A 77 -9.13 -11.73 -7.93
N LEU A 78 -8.53 -10.60 -8.31
CA LEU A 78 -9.06 -9.26 -8.08
C LEU A 78 -10.02 -8.77 -9.17
N VAL A 79 -9.97 -9.35 -10.38
CA VAL A 79 -10.86 -8.97 -11.50
C VAL A 79 -12.35 -8.99 -11.12
N PRO A 80 -12.89 -10.03 -10.43
CA PRO A 80 -14.30 -10.07 -10.04
C PRO A 80 -14.71 -8.96 -9.07
N MET A 81 -13.76 -8.34 -8.34
CA MET A 81 -14.09 -7.21 -7.46
C MET A 81 -14.51 -5.98 -8.26
N LEU A 82 -13.93 -5.76 -9.44
CA LEU A 82 -14.31 -4.67 -10.34
C LEU A 82 -15.72 -4.84 -10.91
N ASP A 83 -16.14 -6.09 -11.10
CA ASP A 83 -17.50 -6.45 -11.55
C ASP A 83 -18.49 -6.61 -10.40
N SER A 84 -18.03 -6.53 -9.14
CA SER A 84 -18.90 -6.71 -7.99
C SER A 84 -20.03 -5.68 -8.03
N ALA A 85 -21.25 -6.18 -7.79
CA ALA A 85 -22.46 -5.36 -7.77
C ALA A 85 -22.37 -4.23 -6.73
N HIS A 86 -21.51 -4.33 -5.72
CA HIS A 86 -21.25 -3.24 -4.79
C HIS A 86 -20.47 -2.11 -5.44
N ILE A 87 -19.48 -2.35 -6.31
CA ILE A 87 -18.76 -1.25 -7.01
C ILE A 87 -19.57 -0.71 -8.19
N LYS A 88 -20.22 -1.57 -8.98
CA LYS A 88 -21.11 -1.12 -10.07
C LYS A 88 -22.41 -0.50 -9.55
N GLY A 89 -23.03 -1.11 -8.56
CA GLY A 89 -24.26 -0.64 -7.91
C GLY A 89 -24.02 0.60 -7.06
N THR A 90 -22.88 0.70 -6.33
CA THR A 90 -22.49 2.00 -5.77
C THR A 90 -22.15 2.97 -6.87
N SER A 91 -21.44 2.64 -7.95
CA SER A 91 -21.20 3.61 -9.04
C SER A 91 -22.48 4.13 -9.70
N LEU A 92 -23.55 3.31 -9.81
CA LEU A 92 -24.86 3.76 -10.31
C LEU A 92 -25.69 4.51 -9.27
N ALA A 93 -25.61 4.10 -8.00
CA ALA A 93 -26.35 4.71 -6.89
C ALA A 93 -25.62 5.89 -6.24
N VAL A 94 -24.32 6.08 -6.50
CA VAL A 94 -23.47 7.17 -6.00
C VAL A 94 -24.03 8.51 -6.46
N PRO A 95 -24.44 8.72 -7.72
CA PRO A 95 -25.13 9.94 -8.13
C PRO A 95 -26.42 10.19 -7.34
N GLU A 96 -27.22 9.16 -7.09
CA GLU A 96 -28.48 9.30 -6.34
C GLU A 96 -28.23 9.57 -4.84
N HIS A 97 -27.27 8.88 -4.23
CA HIS A 97 -26.84 9.13 -2.86
C HIS A 97 -26.21 10.51 -2.71
N ALA A 98 -25.41 10.96 -3.68
CA ALA A 98 -24.81 12.28 -3.69
C ALA A 98 -25.87 13.38 -3.77
N THR A 99 -26.88 13.24 -4.64
CA THR A 99 -27.98 14.22 -4.74
C THR A 99 -28.83 14.26 -3.47
N ARG A 100 -29.14 13.09 -2.87
CA ARG A 100 -29.83 13.02 -1.56
C ARG A 100 -29.00 13.68 -0.45
N LEU A 101 -27.70 13.40 -0.39
CA LEU A 101 -26.80 13.98 0.60
C LEU A 101 -26.67 15.50 0.42
N GLN A 102 -26.55 15.98 -0.82
CA GLN A 102 -26.51 17.40 -1.15
C GLN A 102 -27.79 18.10 -0.69
N ARG A 103 -28.97 17.51 -0.96
CA ARG A 103 -30.25 18.04 -0.50
C ARG A 103 -30.33 18.08 1.02
N LEU A 104 -29.88 17.02 1.70
CA LEU A 104 -29.86 16.95 3.17
C LEU A 104 -28.93 18.02 3.76
N ALA A 105 -27.74 18.21 3.19
CA ALA A 105 -26.80 19.24 3.61
C ALA A 105 -27.39 20.65 3.48
N GLN A 106 -28.11 20.92 2.39
CA GLN A 106 -28.79 22.20 2.20
C GLN A 106 -29.90 22.42 3.24
N ILE A 107 -30.70 21.40 3.53
CA ILE A 107 -31.72 21.46 4.58
C ILE A 107 -31.08 21.71 5.95
N HIS A 108 -29.97 21.03 6.25
CA HIS A 108 -29.27 21.19 7.52
C HIS A 108 -28.75 22.62 7.72
N ILE A 109 -28.16 23.23 6.69
CA ILE A 109 -27.71 24.64 6.74
C ILE A 109 -28.90 25.55 7.05
N GLN A 110 -30.01 25.37 6.32
CA GLN A 110 -31.21 26.19 6.54
C GLN A 110 -31.77 26.02 7.95
N GLN A 111 -31.82 24.79 8.47
CA GLN A 111 -32.27 24.52 9.84
C GLN A 111 -31.32 25.11 10.89
N GLN A 112 -30.02 25.10 10.62
CA GLN A 112 -29.02 25.68 11.51
C GLN A 112 -29.19 27.19 11.61
N ASP A 113 -29.36 27.88 10.49
CA ASP A 113 -29.58 29.34 10.46
C ASP A 113 -30.88 29.70 11.19
N GLN A 114 -31.98 28.98 10.93
CA GLN A 114 -33.25 29.17 11.62
C GLN A 114 -33.15 28.93 13.13
N CYS A 115 -32.40 27.91 13.56
CA CYS A 115 -32.21 27.62 14.97
C CYS A 115 -31.49 28.77 15.69
N VAL A 116 -30.47 29.36 15.05
CA VAL A 116 -29.76 30.52 15.59
C VAL A 116 -30.71 31.73 15.70
N GLU A 117 -31.46 32.03 14.64
CA GLU A 117 -32.40 33.15 14.61
C GLU A 117 -33.46 33.05 15.73
N ILE A 118 -34.14 31.91 15.84
CA ILE A 118 -35.15 31.67 16.89
C ILE A 118 -34.53 31.74 18.29
N THR A 119 -33.31 31.24 18.44
CA THR A 119 -32.62 31.26 19.75
C THR A 119 -32.30 32.69 20.18
N GLU A 120 -31.80 33.52 19.26
CA GLU A 120 -31.49 34.92 19.57
C GLU A 120 -32.76 35.76 19.80
N GLU A 121 -33.82 35.56 19.02
CA GLU A 121 -35.12 36.20 19.26
C GLU A 121 -35.70 35.83 20.63
N SER A 122 -35.65 34.54 20.99
CA SER A 122 -36.12 34.08 22.29
C SER A 122 -35.32 34.68 23.45
N LYS A 123 -33.99 34.80 23.32
CA LYS A 123 -33.15 35.47 24.31
C LYS A 123 -33.50 36.94 24.44
N ALA A 124 -33.68 37.65 23.33
CA ALA A 124 -34.05 39.06 23.34
C ALA A 124 -35.38 39.30 24.07
N LEU A 125 -36.40 38.49 23.77
CA LEU A 125 -37.69 38.54 24.46
C LEU A 125 -37.55 38.23 25.97
N LEU A 126 -36.71 37.25 26.33
CA LEU A 126 -36.45 36.93 27.74
C LEU A 126 -35.77 38.09 28.48
N GLU A 127 -34.83 38.78 27.81
CA GLU A 127 -34.18 39.96 28.37
C GLU A 127 -35.16 41.11 28.58
N GLU A 128 -36.05 41.37 27.62
CA GLU A 128 -37.10 42.39 27.76
C GLU A 128 -38.08 42.04 28.88
N TYR A 129 -38.51 40.79 28.96
CA TYR A 129 -39.35 40.29 30.04
C TYR A 129 -38.67 40.47 31.42
N ASN A 130 -37.38 40.14 31.52
CA ASN A 130 -36.64 40.34 32.76
C ASN A 130 -36.53 41.82 33.13
N LYS A 131 -36.26 42.71 32.16
CA LYS A 131 -36.20 44.17 32.38
C LYS A 131 -37.55 44.71 32.89
N THR A 132 -38.65 44.35 32.24
CA THR A 132 -40.00 44.78 32.64
C THR A 132 -40.39 44.26 34.02
N THR A 133 -40.07 42.99 34.32
CA THR A 133 -40.31 42.39 35.63
C THR A 133 -39.54 43.13 36.74
N ILE A 134 -38.25 43.45 36.53
CA ILE A 134 -37.45 44.21 37.49
C ILE A 134 -38.03 45.60 37.72
N LEU A 135 -38.45 46.30 36.66
CA LEU A 135 -39.08 47.62 36.77
C LEU A 135 -40.39 47.55 37.56
N LEU A 136 -41.24 46.56 37.28
CA LEU A 136 -42.48 46.33 38.02
C LEU A 136 -42.20 46.03 39.50
N SER A 137 -41.24 45.16 39.81
CA SER A 137 -40.85 44.88 41.20
C SER A 137 -40.39 46.12 41.93
N LYS A 138 -39.58 46.99 41.28
CA LYS A 138 -39.16 48.27 41.86
C LYS A 138 -40.35 49.20 42.12
N GLN A 139 -41.31 49.28 41.20
CA GLN A 139 -42.52 50.08 41.39
C GLN A 139 -43.35 49.57 42.58
N PHE A 140 -43.51 48.25 42.73
CA PHE A 140 -44.22 47.69 43.88
C PHE A 140 -43.55 48.04 45.21
N VAL A 141 -42.22 47.94 45.31
CA VAL A 141 -41.48 48.32 46.53
C VAL A 141 -41.65 49.82 46.82
N GLN A 142 -41.55 50.69 45.81
CA GLN A 142 -41.76 52.13 45.99
C GLN A 142 -43.17 52.47 46.47
N TRP A 143 -44.19 51.80 45.93
CA TRP A 143 -45.57 51.98 46.37
C TRP A 143 -45.80 51.47 47.79
N ASP A 144 -45.17 50.35 48.16
CA ASP A 144 -45.22 49.81 49.52
C ASP A 144 -44.57 50.77 50.53
N GLU A 145 -43.37 51.29 50.23
CA GLU A 145 -42.70 52.30 51.05
C GLU A 145 -43.55 53.57 51.22
N LEU A 146 -44.17 54.06 50.14
CA LEU A 146 -45.05 55.22 50.19
C LEU A 146 -46.29 54.97 51.05
N LEU A 147 -46.92 53.79 50.92
CA LEU A 147 -48.06 53.39 51.75
C LEU A 147 -47.67 53.34 53.23
N CYS A 148 -46.55 52.71 53.58
CA CYS A 148 -46.04 52.67 54.95
C CYS A 148 -45.81 54.08 55.53
N GLN A 149 -45.24 55.00 54.75
CA GLN A 149 -45.03 56.39 55.17
C GLN A 149 -46.36 57.11 55.45
N LEU A 150 -47.36 56.95 54.58
CA LEU A 150 -48.68 57.54 54.75
C LEU A 150 -49.41 56.97 55.97
N GLU A 151 -49.30 55.67 56.21
CA GLU A 151 -49.85 55.00 57.40
C GLU A 151 -49.19 55.49 58.69
N ALA A 152 -47.86 55.60 58.71
CA ALA A 152 -47.12 56.11 59.85
C ALA A 152 -47.47 57.58 60.15
N ALA A 153 -47.54 58.44 59.14
CA ALA A 153 -47.97 59.84 59.30
C ALA A 153 -49.39 59.95 59.89
N LYS A 154 -50.26 58.99 59.59
CA LYS A 154 -51.62 58.92 60.14
C LYS A 154 -51.65 58.49 61.61
N GLN A 155 -50.71 57.63 62.03
CA GLN A 155 -50.56 57.17 63.42
C GLN A 155 -49.87 58.19 64.34
N VAL A 156 -49.04 59.09 63.78
CA VAL A 156 -48.22 60.07 64.54
C VAL A 156 -48.98 61.37 64.87
N LYS A 157 -50.24 61.54 64.45
CA LYS A 157 -51.05 62.63 65.00
C LYS A 157 -51.27 62.36 66.50
N PRO A 158 -50.75 63.20 67.41
CA PRO A 158 -51.03 63.02 68.82
C PRO A 158 -52.53 63.16 69.03
N ALA A 159 -53.08 62.33 69.91
CA ALA A 159 -54.29 62.67 70.63
C ALA A 159 -53.99 63.97 71.39
N GLU A 160 -54.19 65.11 70.73
CA GLU A 160 -54.26 66.40 71.40
C GLU A 160 -55.57 66.43 72.20
N GLU A 161 -55.34 66.63 73.50
CA GLU A 161 -56.22 66.94 74.64
C GLU A 161 -57.65 67.44 74.34
#